data_AF-A0A839I9X6-F1
#
_entry.id   AF-A0A839I9X6-F1
#
_cell.length_a   1.000
_cell.length_b   1.000
_cell.length_c   1.000
_cell.angle_alpha   90.00
_cell.angle_beta   90.00
_cell.angle_gamma   90.00
#
_symmetry.space_group_name_H-M   'P 1'
#
loop_
_entity.id
_entity.type
_entity.pdbx_description
1 polymer ?
#
loop_
_entity_poly.entity_id
_entity_poly.type
_entity_poly.pdbx_seq_one_letter_code
_entity_poly.pdbx_strand_id
1 'polypeptide(L)'
;MKKVKIKVCSLGALPREFDKNILVKIKSKIFDIVPEIHSYNLRVESDLYEWAYSDKILSTQIPSSDDSDILIVLTSIPLEENYYSRRLQDNVVVFTFYEISNYLKLDNIPLENVIKRLFYSYSLVYLRNNKKIPMAYELSNFTHDDTRGCIYDMNGVKDDITSSCHKPIVCDECCERMRNEKISSETLETVKSELIKITKNRFYVIADLVKQYPIASLILSSVWAVALGVTGSLIANAVSGA
;
A
#
# COMPACT_ATOMS: atom_id res chain seq x y z
N MET A 1 -5.09 22.18 -5.64
CA MET A 1 -3.69 21.82 -5.27
C MET A 1 -3.03 21.16 -6.48
N LYS A 2 -1.77 21.49 -6.79
CA LYS A 2 -1.01 20.73 -7.80
C LYS A 2 -0.78 19.31 -7.26
N LYS A 3 -1.03 18.29 -8.08
CA LYS A 3 -0.78 16.89 -7.69
C LYS A 3 0.71 16.62 -7.51
N VAL A 4 1.04 15.76 -6.56
CA VAL A 4 2.40 15.27 -6.34
C VAL A 4 2.78 14.33 -7.48
N LYS A 5 3.89 14.59 -8.17
CA LYS A 5 4.37 13.74 -9.27
C LYS A 5 5.31 12.66 -8.72
N ILE A 6 4.90 11.40 -8.77
CA ILE A 6 5.65 10.27 -8.23
C ILE A 6 6.27 9.48 -9.37
N LYS A 7 7.59 9.30 -9.35
CA LYS A 7 8.31 8.37 -10.21
C LYS A 7 8.56 7.06 -9.46
N VAL A 8 8.48 5.94 -10.15
CA VAL A 8 8.74 4.62 -9.57
C VAL A 8 9.82 3.92 -10.39
N CYS A 9 10.77 3.28 -9.73
CA CYS A 9 11.69 2.35 -10.38
C CYS A 9 11.90 1.11 -9.53
N SER A 10 12.44 0.04 -10.11
CA SER A 10 12.94 -1.09 -9.32
C SER A 10 14.46 -1.13 -9.30
N LEU A 11 15.02 -1.55 -8.17
CA LEU A 11 16.42 -1.84 -8.00
C LEU A 11 16.58 -3.32 -7.63
N GLY A 12 17.13 -4.10 -8.55
CA GLY A 12 17.16 -5.56 -8.46
C GLY A 12 15.83 -6.22 -8.82
N ALA A 13 15.73 -7.52 -8.51
CA ALA A 13 14.53 -8.30 -8.78
C ALA A 13 13.40 -7.95 -7.81
N LEU A 14 12.17 -7.88 -8.34
CA LEU A 14 10.95 -7.79 -7.54
C LEU A 14 10.30 -9.17 -7.42
N PRO A 15 9.38 -9.38 -6.46
CA PRO A 15 8.63 -10.62 -6.36
C PRO A 15 7.90 -10.92 -7.67
N ARG A 16 7.88 -12.18 -8.10
CA ARG A 16 7.31 -12.60 -9.39
C ARG A 16 5.83 -12.23 -9.53
N GLU A 17 5.10 -12.23 -8.42
CA GLU A 17 3.67 -11.97 -8.40
C GLU A 17 3.32 -10.48 -8.41
N PHE A 18 4.31 -9.59 -8.27
CA PHE A 18 4.10 -8.16 -8.28
C PHE A 18 3.96 -7.62 -9.72
N ASP A 19 2.81 -7.03 -10.03
CA ASP A 19 2.54 -6.42 -11.33
C ASP A 19 2.70 -4.89 -11.27
N LYS A 20 3.86 -4.41 -11.74
CA LYS A 20 4.17 -2.98 -11.87
C LYS A 20 3.12 -2.22 -12.71
N ASN A 21 2.48 -2.87 -13.69
CA ASN A 21 1.52 -2.22 -14.58
C ASN A 21 0.23 -1.81 -13.88
N ILE A 22 -0.05 -2.36 -12.69
CA ILE A 22 -1.19 -1.93 -11.87
C ILE A 22 -0.92 -0.53 -11.31
N LEU A 23 0.33 -0.19 -11.01
CA LEU A 23 0.67 1.08 -10.36
C LEU A 23 0.35 2.29 -11.24
N VAL A 24 0.69 2.21 -12.53
CA VAL A 24 0.47 3.31 -13.50
C VAL A 24 -1.02 3.55 -13.80
N LYS A 25 -1.88 2.58 -13.48
CA LYS A 25 -3.34 2.68 -13.66
C LYS A 25 -4.04 3.35 -12.48
N ILE A 26 -3.31 3.62 -11.39
CA ILE A 26 -3.86 4.27 -10.20
C ILE A 26 -4.21 5.72 -10.54
N LYS A 27 -5.46 6.08 -10.30
CA LYS A 27 -5.96 7.45 -10.44
C LYS A 27 -6.19 8.02 -9.05
N SER A 28 -5.53 9.14 -8.76
CA SER A 28 -5.73 9.89 -7.53
C SER A 28 -5.92 11.37 -7.83
N LYS A 29 -6.65 12.08 -6.97
CA LYS A 29 -6.69 13.55 -6.95
C LYS A 29 -5.46 14.17 -6.24
N ILE A 30 -4.66 13.35 -5.55
CA ILE A 30 -3.54 13.79 -4.72
C ILE A 30 -2.21 13.71 -5.45
N PHE A 31 -2.02 12.68 -6.26
CA PHE A 31 -0.79 12.42 -6.98
C PHE A 31 -1.04 11.92 -8.41
N ASP A 32 -0.01 12.04 -9.24
CA ASP A 32 0.10 11.39 -10.55
C ASP A 32 1.34 10.50 -10.57
N ILE A 33 1.23 9.31 -11.18
CA ILE A 33 2.34 8.38 -11.35
C ILE A 33 2.96 8.59 -12.73
N VAL A 34 4.28 8.75 -12.79
CA VAL A 34 5.01 8.77 -14.07
C VAL A 34 4.87 7.38 -14.72
N PRO A 35 4.38 7.28 -15.98
CA PRO A 35 4.07 5.99 -16.59
C PRO A 35 5.25 5.03 -16.76
N GLU A 36 6.46 5.55 -16.91
CA GLU A 36 7.66 4.74 -17.15
C GLU A 36 8.25 4.23 -15.82
N ILE A 37 8.18 2.91 -15.61
CA ILE A 37 8.80 2.23 -14.46
C ILE A 37 10.04 1.48 -14.93
N HIS A 38 11.20 2.13 -14.83
CA HIS A 38 12.47 1.52 -15.19
C HIS A 38 12.93 0.48 -14.15
N SER A 39 13.72 -0.49 -14.61
CA SER A 39 14.32 -1.52 -13.76
C SER A 39 15.83 -1.42 -13.87
N TYR A 40 16.50 -1.27 -12.72
CA TYR A 40 17.94 -1.17 -12.61
C TYR A 40 18.49 -2.41 -11.91
N ASN A 41 19.69 -2.85 -12.30
CA ASN A 41 20.37 -3.94 -11.63
C ASN A 41 21.08 -3.39 -10.39
N LEU A 42 21.03 -4.14 -9.28
CA LEU A 42 21.89 -3.90 -8.13
C LEU A 42 23.29 -4.43 -8.45
N ARG A 43 24.31 -3.56 -8.47
CA ARG A 43 25.68 -3.91 -8.90
C ARG A 43 26.71 -3.80 -7.78
N VAL A 44 26.25 -3.80 -6.54
CA VAL A 44 27.05 -3.66 -5.34
C VAL A 44 26.73 -4.80 -4.39
N GLU A 45 27.70 -5.18 -3.58
CA GLU A 45 27.51 -6.17 -2.52
C GLU A 45 26.82 -5.53 -1.30
N SER A 46 26.18 -6.36 -0.47
CA SER A 46 25.65 -5.94 0.82
C SER A 46 26.78 -5.50 1.76
N ASP A 47 26.61 -4.37 2.43
CA ASP A 47 27.62 -3.78 3.33
C ASP A 47 27.25 -3.87 4.81
N LEU A 48 26.09 -4.45 5.14
CA LEU A 48 25.61 -4.67 6.51
C LEU A 48 25.43 -6.16 6.81
N TYR A 49 25.14 -6.46 8.08
CA TYR A 49 24.82 -7.80 8.55
C TYR A 49 23.58 -8.38 7.85
N GLU A 50 23.46 -9.71 7.80
CA GLU A 50 22.30 -10.40 7.17
C GLU A 50 22.02 -9.99 5.72
N TRP A 51 23.10 -9.72 4.95
CA TRP A 51 23.00 -9.29 3.55
C TRP A 51 22.17 -8.01 3.37
N ALA A 52 22.07 -7.17 4.39
CA ALA A 52 21.40 -5.88 4.33
C ALA A 52 22.26 -4.81 3.64
N TYR A 53 21.59 -3.78 3.14
CA TYR A 53 22.21 -2.67 2.42
C TYR A 53 21.97 -1.36 3.18
N SER A 54 23.05 -0.61 3.41
CA SER A 54 22.99 0.71 4.00
C SER A 54 22.34 1.74 3.07
N ASP A 55 21.79 2.80 3.64
CA ASP A 55 21.33 3.97 2.90
C ASP A 55 22.46 4.56 2.03
N LYS A 56 23.70 4.50 2.52
CA LYS A 56 24.89 4.99 1.82
C LYS A 56 25.14 4.22 0.53
N ILE A 57 25.17 2.88 0.58
CA ILE A 57 25.48 2.08 -0.62
C ILE A 57 24.32 2.11 -1.61
N LEU A 58 23.07 2.11 -1.13
CA LEU A 58 21.88 2.20 -1.97
C LEU A 58 21.84 3.52 -2.75
N SER A 59 22.18 4.63 -2.10
CA SER A 59 22.22 5.95 -2.73
C SER A 59 23.17 6.00 -3.94
N THR A 60 24.18 5.13 -4.02
CA THR A 60 25.09 5.05 -5.20
C THR A 60 24.46 4.35 -6.40
N GLN A 61 23.38 3.60 -6.20
CA GLN A 61 22.74 2.79 -7.23
C GLN A 61 21.41 3.37 -7.72
N ILE A 62 20.87 4.35 -6.98
CA ILE A 62 19.58 4.97 -7.27
C ILE A 62 19.76 6.05 -8.35
N PRO A 63 18.96 6.04 -9.42
CA PRO A 63 19.00 7.09 -10.43
C PRO A 63 18.52 8.42 -9.86
N SER A 64 18.86 9.54 -10.51
CA SER A 64 18.29 10.85 -10.14
C SER A 64 16.76 10.86 -10.25
N SER A 65 16.14 11.67 -9.39
CA SER A 65 14.70 11.88 -9.35
C SER A 65 14.20 12.89 -10.40
N ASP A 66 15.03 13.23 -11.40
CA ASP A 66 14.78 14.31 -12.36
C ASP A 66 13.35 14.28 -12.89
N ASP A 67 12.71 15.46 -12.84
CA ASP A 67 11.34 15.74 -13.20
C ASP A 67 10.24 15.11 -12.33
N SER A 68 10.52 14.64 -11.11
CA SER A 68 9.51 14.16 -10.16
C SER A 68 9.61 14.83 -8.78
N ASP A 69 8.48 14.89 -8.06
CA ASP A 69 8.45 15.44 -6.70
C ASP A 69 8.94 14.40 -5.67
N ILE A 70 8.70 13.11 -5.95
CA ILE A 70 9.08 11.95 -5.14
C ILE A 70 9.55 10.82 -6.05
N LEU A 71 10.69 10.19 -5.71
CA LEU A 71 11.13 8.93 -6.32
C LEU A 71 10.90 7.78 -5.36
N ILE A 72 10.15 6.76 -5.78
CA ILE A 72 9.95 5.53 -5.03
C ILE A 72 10.74 4.40 -5.70
N VAL A 73 11.69 3.84 -4.96
CA VAL A 73 12.55 2.73 -5.39
C VAL A 73 12.04 1.45 -4.75
N LEU A 74 11.65 0.48 -5.57
CA LEU A 74 11.18 -0.83 -5.12
C LEU A 74 12.31 -1.85 -5.21
N THR A 75 12.49 -2.66 -4.18
CA THR A 75 13.49 -3.73 -4.15
C THR A 75 13.01 -4.95 -3.37
N SER A 76 13.81 -6.02 -3.31
CA SER A 76 13.54 -7.22 -2.50
C SER A 76 14.72 -7.59 -1.60
N ILE A 77 15.68 -6.68 -1.43
CA ILE A 77 16.85 -6.85 -0.55
C ILE A 77 16.54 -6.32 0.86
N PRO A 78 17.17 -6.84 1.93
CA PRO A 78 17.04 -6.28 3.26
C PRO A 78 17.63 -4.87 3.31
N LEU A 79 16.97 -3.95 4.02
CA LEU A 79 17.43 -2.58 4.21
C LEU A 79 18.04 -2.40 5.61
N GLU A 80 18.83 -1.34 5.76
CA GLU A 80 19.39 -0.88 7.02
C GLU A 80 18.38 -0.88 8.18
N GLU A 81 18.84 -1.30 9.36
CA GLU A 81 18.04 -1.40 10.60
C GLU A 81 16.78 -2.27 10.46
N ASN A 82 16.74 -3.14 9.46
CA ASN A 82 15.63 -4.05 9.19
C ASN A 82 14.30 -3.33 8.88
N TYR A 83 14.33 -2.08 8.39
CA TYR A 83 13.12 -1.39 7.95
C TYR A 83 12.60 -1.96 6.63
N TYR A 84 11.28 -1.88 6.41
CA TYR A 84 10.70 -2.14 5.09
C TYR A 84 10.62 -0.90 4.20
N SER A 85 10.80 0.30 4.78
CA SER A 85 10.86 1.57 4.05
C SER A 85 11.93 2.47 4.65
N ARG A 86 12.80 3.03 3.80
CA ARG A 86 13.83 4.01 4.16
C ARG A 86 13.61 5.30 3.37
N ARG A 87 13.95 6.42 3.99
CA ARG A 87 13.85 7.76 3.39
C ARG A 87 15.26 8.30 3.20
N LEU A 88 15.66 8.47 1.96
CA LEU A 88 16.96 8.99 1.58
C LEU A 88 16.85 10.48 1.25
N GLN A 89 17.97 11.08 0.83
CA GLN A 89 18.00 12.47 0.36
C GLN A 89 17.10 12.70 -0.87
N ASP A 90 16.79 13.97 -1.15
CA ASP A 90 16.10 14.39 -2.37
C ASP A 90 14.73 13.74 -2.63
N ASN A 91 13.95 13.54 -1.56
CA ASN A 91 12.60 12.93 -1.61
C ASN A 91 12.58 11.52 -2.20
N VAL A 92 13.67 10.78 -1.99
CA VAL A 92 13.77 9.38 -2.40
C VAL A 92 13.30 8.48 -1.27
N VAL A 93 12.40 7.57 -1.59
CA VAL A 93 11.90 6.55 -0.68
C VAL A 93 12.27 5.19 -1.25
N VAL A 94 12.97 4.38 -0.47
CA VAL A 94 13.24 2.98 -0.80
C VAL A 94 12.25 2.12 -0.04
N PHE A 95 11.61 1.18 -0.73
CA PHE A 95 10.73 0.19 -0.14
C PHE A 95 11.19 -1.22 -0.54
N THR A 96 11.24 -2.12 0.43
CA THR A 96 11.60 -3.52 0.18
C THR A 96 10.42 -4.48 0.37
N PHE A 97 10.32 -5.45 -0.54
CA PHE A 97 9.46 -6.61 -0.42
C PHE A 97 10.07 -7.76 0.40
N TYR A 98 11.31 -7.59 0.87
CA TYR A 98 11.97 -8.53 1.77
C TYR A 98 11.09 -8.75 3.01
N GLU A 99 10.71 -10.01 3.25
CA GLU A 99 9.72 -10.48 4.24
C GLU A 99 8.28 -9.97 4.05
N ILE A 100 8.08 -8.69 3.69
CA ILE A 100 6.75 -8.08 3.50
C ILE A 100 5.92 -8.86 2.47
N SER A 101 6.56 -9.34 1.41
CA SER A 101 5.86 -10.15 0.40
C SER A 101 5.27 -11.44 0.97
N ASN A 102 5.91 -12.05 1.97
CA ASN A 102 5.41 -13.27 2.61
C ASN A 102 4.21 -12.96 3.50
N TYR A 103 4.27 -11.93 4.34
CA TYR A 103 3.14 -11.52 5.20
C TYR A 103 1.90 -11.18 4.38
N LEU A 104 2.06 -10.38 3.32
CA LEU A 104 0.94 -10.03 2.45
C LEU A 104 0.36 -11.27 1.73
N LYS A 105 1.19 -12.22 1.32
CA LYS A 105 0.72 -13.47 0.70
C LYS A 105 -0.06 -14.34 1.67
N LEU A 106 0.40 -14.49 2.92
CA LEU A 106 -0.30 -15.26 3.95
C LEU A 106 -1.72 -14.73 4.17
N ASP A 107 -1.88 -13.40 4.15
CA ASP A 107 -3.18 -12.73 4.33
C ASP A 107 -3.99 -12.55 3.04
N ASN A 108 -3.50 -13.11 1.92
CA ASN A 108 -4.07 -13.00 0.59
C ASN A 108 -4.26 -11.54 0.12
N ILE A 109 -3.34 -10.67 0.52
CA ILE A 109 -3.29 -9.26 0.15
C ILE A 109 -2.38 -9.07 -1.07
N PRO A 110 -2.87 -8.43 -2.15
CA PRO A 110 -2.02 -8.10 -3.31
C PRO A 110 -0.83 -7.22 -2.92
N LEU A 111 0.36 -7.54 -3.44
CA LEU A 111 1.59 -6.79 -3.17
C LEU A 111 1.49 -5.32 -3.58
N GLU A 112 0.64 -4.99 -4.56
CA GLU A 112 0.42 -3.62 -5.00
C GLU A 112 -0.27 -2.77 -3.93
N ASN A 113 -0.98 -3.39 -2.97
CA ASN A 113 -1.67 -2.64 -1.93
C ASN A 113 -0.69 -1.92 -1.00
N VAL A 114 0.46 -2.52 -0.68
CA VAL A 114 1.48 -1.84 0.13
C VAL A 114 2.08 -0.65 -0.61
N ILE A 115 2.21 -0.72 -1.93
CA ILE A 115 2.72 0.41 -2.72
C ILE A 115 1.64 1.50 -2.89
N LYS A 116 0.37 1.11 -3.05
CA LYS A 116 -0.76 2.07 -3.08
C LYS A 116 -0.82 2.91 -1.81
N ARG A 117 -0.75 2.30 -0.62
CA ARG A 117 -0.71 3.05 0.65
C ARG A 117 0.53 3.94 0.75
N LEU A 118 1.67 3.47 0.22
CA LEU A 118 2.94 4.19 0.22
C LEU A 118 2.83 5.52 -0.55
N PHE A 119 2.16 5.50 -1.71
CA PHE A 119 1.91 6.70 -2.51
C PHE A 119 1.13 7.75 -1.72
N TYR A 120 0.07 7.36 -1.01
CA TYR A 120 -0.70 8.28 -0.17
C TYR A 120 0.12 8.80 1.00
N SER A 121 0.81 7.90 1.72
CA SER A 121 1.61 8.24 2.90
C SER A 121 2.68 9.27 2.55
N TYR A 122 3.52 8.98 1.55
CA TYR A 122 4.61 9.89 1.19
C TYR A 122 4.16 11.14 0.44
N SER A 123 3.05 11.10 -0.30
CA SER A 123 2.46 12.34 -0.85
C SER A 123 2.06 13.30 0.27
N LEU A 124 1.42 12.79 1.32
CA LEU A 124 1.02 13.61 2.46
C LEU A 124 2.23 14.08 3.29
N VAL A 125 3.25 13.22 3.50
CA VAL A 125 4.51 13.62 4.14
C VAL A 125 5.21 14.73 3.36
N TYR A 126 5.28 14.62 2.04
CA TYR A 126 5.84 15.66 1.18
C TYR A 126 5.04 16.97 1.30
N LEU A 127 3.70 16.90 1.25
CA LEU A 127 2.84 18.08 1.31
C LEU A 127 2.90 18.79 2.67
N ARG A 128 2.90 18.04 3.79
CA ARG A 128 2.89 18.61 5.16
C ARG A 128 4.25 19.22 5.55
N ASN A 129 5.33 18.79 4.89
CA ASN A 129 6.69 19.22 5.19
C ASN A 129 7.27 20.13 4.08
N ASN A 130 6.46 21.05 3.55
CA ASN A 130 6.88 22.05 2.57
C ASN A 130 7.64 21.46 1.36
N LYS A 131 7.13 20.35 0.80
CA LYS A 131 7.70 19.66 -0.37
C LYS A 131 9.03 18.94 -0.11
N LYS A 132 9.30 18.59 1.15
CA LYS A 132 10.47 17.78 1.56
C LYS A 132 9.98 16.55 2.32
N ILE A 133 10.55 15.39 2.03
CA ILE A 133 10.44 14.20 2.86
C ILE A 133 11.64 14.20 3.81
N PRO A 134 11.44 14.21 5.14
CA PRO A 134 12.55 14.07 6.08
C PRO A 134 13.28 12.74 5.88
N MET A 135 14.61 12.74 5.97
CA MET A 135 15.42 11.54 5.89
C MET A 135 15.15 10.60 7.07
N ALA A 136 15.58 9.35 6.99
CA ALA A 136 15.31 8.33 8.00
C ALA A 136 15.83 8.73 9.39
N TYR A 137 16.97 9.41 9.45
CA TYR A 137 17.61 9.88 10.69
C TYR A 137 17.17 11.28 11.14
N GLU A 138 16.38 12.00 10.33
CA GLU A 138 15.78 13.26 10.76
C GLU A 138 14.59 12.94 11.68
N LEU A 139 14.56 13.54 12.88
CA LEU A 139 13.45 13.38 13.81
C LEU A 139 12.15 13.88 13.15
N SER A 140 11.29 12.93 12.80
CA SER A 140 10.03 13.19 12.12
C SER A 140 8.88 12.60 12.92
N ASN A 141 7.96 13.43 13.40
CA ASN A 141 6.81 12.96 14.17
C ASN A 141 5.60 12.75 13.24
N PHE A 142 5.70 11.96 12.19
CA PHE A 142 4.56 11.68 11.30
C PHE A 142 3.98 10.27 11.45
N THR A 143 4.67 9.36 12.14
CA THR A 143 4.17 8.04 12.53
C THR A 143 3.59 8.06 13.95
N HIS A 144 2.89 7.00 14.33
CA HIS A 144 2.48 6.71 15.71
C HIS A 144 2.64 5.23 16.03
N ASP A 145 2.80 4.89 17.31
CA ASP A 145 3.25 3.56 17.73
C ASP A 145 2.15 2.49 17.70
N ASP A 146 0.88 2.88 17.69
CA ASP A 146 -0.23 1.93 17.67
C ASP A 146 -0.54 1.40 16.26
N THR A 147 -0.74 0.09 16.13
CA THR A 147 -1.28 -0.53 14.91
C THR A 147 -2.80 -0.39 14.86
N ARG A 148 -3.31 0.53 14.03
CA ARG A 148 -4.76 0.83 13.90
C ARG A 148 -5.29 0.64 12.47
N GLY A 149 -4.45 0.14 11.55
CA GLY A 149 -4.72 0.12 10.12
C GLY A 149 -4.40 1.47 9.43
N CYS A 150 -3.69 2.38 10.12
CA CYS A 150 -3.34 3.67 9.58
C CYS A 150 -2.20 3.56 8.55
N ILE A 151 -2.13 4.50 7.61
CA ILE A 151 -0.96 4.65 6.72
C ILE A 151 0.30 5.17 7.43
N TYR A 152 0.19 5.44 8.73
CA TYR A 152 1.25 5.95 9.60
C TYR A 152 1.46 5.10 10.87
N ASP A 153 0.88 3.89 10.92
CA ASP A 153 1.22 2.91 11.94
C ASP A 153 2.73 2.63 11.90
N MET A 154 3.41 2.73 13.04
CA MET A 154 4.76 2.25 13.22
C MET A 154 4.69 0.76 13.53
N ASN A 155 5.23 -0.08 12.66
CA ASN A 155 5.17 -1.53 12.84
C ASN A 155 6.49 -2.02 13.46
N GLY A 156 6.52 -2.15 14.79
CA GLY A 156 7.63 -2.79 15.49
C GLY A 156 7.78 -4.28 15.12
N VAL A 157 6.68 -4.92 14.71
CA VAL A 157 6.65 -6.24 14.08
C VAL A 157 6.21 -6.08 12.64
N LYS A 158 7.02 -6.54 11.68
CA LYS A 158 6.76 -6.31 10.24
C LYS A 158 5.43 -6.86 9.73
N ASP A 159 4.92 -7.93 10.35
CA ASP A 159 3.63 -8.55 9.99
C ASP A 159 2.46 -7.56 10.15
N ASP A 160 2.52 -6.66 11.13
CA ASP A 160 1.47 -5.67 11.40
C ASP A 160 1.16 -4.74 10.21
N ILE A 161 2.06 -4.66 9.22
CA ILE A 161 1.84 -3.92 7.97
C ILE A 161 0.57 -4.40 7.24
N THR A 162 0.18 -5.67 7.39
CA THR A 162 -1.01 -6.26 6.75
C THR A 162 -2.28 -5.53 7.17
N SER A 163 -2.36 -5.10 8.43
CA SER A 163 -3.48 -4.33 9.02
C SER A 163 -3.83 -3.07 8.24
N SER A 164 -2.85 -2.53 7.53
CA SER A 164 -2.97 -1.28 6.80
C SER A 164 -2.78 -1.46 5.28
N CYS A 165 -2.89 -2.70 4.79
CA CYS A 165 -2.89 -3.06 3.36
C CYS A 165 -4.26 -3.59 2.87
N HIS A 166 -5.27 -3.63 3.74
CA HIS A 166 -6.67 -3.89 3.38
C HIS A 166 -7.59 -2.88 4.08
N LYS A 167 -8.18 -1.96 3.31
CA LYS A 167 -8.96 -0.80 3.78
C LYS A 167 -8.16 0.10 4.75
N PRO A 168 -6.96 0.57 4.36
CA PRO A 168 -6.20 1.51 5.16
C PRO A 168 -6.99 2.77 5.49
N ILE A 169 -6.62 3.40 6.60
CA ILE A 169 -7.20 4.67 7.04
C ILE A 169 -6.11 5.72 7.30
N VAL A 170 -6.57 6.94 7.54
CA VAL A 170 -5.81 7.95 8.29
C VAL A 170 -6.58 8.16 9.59
N CYS A 171 -5.99 7.80 10.73
CA CYS A 171 -6.64 7.93 12.02
C CYS A 171 -6.87 9.42 12.40
N ASP A 172 -7.76 9.66 13.35
CA ASP A 172 -8.12 11.04 13.75
C ASP A 172 -6.93 11.81 14.31
N GLU A 173 -6.07 11.14 15.08
CA GLU A 173 -4.81 11.72 15.58
C GLU A 173 -3.90 12.20 14.43
N CYS A 174 -3.71 11.38 13.39
CA CYS A 174 -2.95 11.77 12.20
C CYS A 174 -3.63 12.90 11.43
N CYS A 175 -4.96 12.91 11.36
CA CYS A 175 -5.72 13.98 10.71
C CYS A 175 -5.53 15.31 11.44
N GLU A 176 -5.64 15.32 12.76
CA GLU A 176 -5.43 16.51 13.59
C GLU A 176 -4.01 17.04 13.44
N ARG A 177 -3.01 16.15 13.50
CA ARG A 177 -1.60 16.50 13.28
C ARG A 177 -1.39 17.17 11.92
N MET A 178 -1.93 16.57 10.86
CA MET A 178 -1.82 17.11 9.49
C MET A 178 -2.57 18.43 9.28
N ARG A 179 -3.71 18.65 9.94
CA ARG A 179 -4.42 19.95 9.91
C ARG A 179 -3.55 21.05 10.51
N ASN A 180 -2.85 20.77 11.61
CA ASN A 180 -1.92 21.71 12.23
C ASN A 180 -0.73 22.04 11.32
N GLU A 181 -0.36 21.12 10.42
CA GLU A 181 0.69 21.30 9.41
C GLU A 181 0.13 21.75 8.05
N LYS A 182 -1.03 22.43 8.08
CA LYS A 182 -1.62 23.13 6.93
C LYS A 182 -2.09 22.23 5.79
N ILE A 183 -2.33 20.93 6.05
CA ILE A 183 -3.08 20.09 5.11
C ILE A 183 -4.57 20.42 5.24
N SER A 184 -5.20 20.76 4.11
CA SER A 184 -6.63 21.09 4.08
C SER A 184 -7.50 19.87 4.42
N SER A 185 -8.64 20.10 5.07
CA SER A 185 -9.63 19.05 5.33
C SER A 185 -10.14 18.41 4.04
N GLU A 186 -10.27 19.17 2.94
CA GLU A 186 -10.66 18.63 1.63
C GLU A 186 -9.65 17.59 1.12
N THR A 187 -8.35 17.87 1.28
CA THR A 187 -7.27 16.92 0.94
C THR A 187 -7.40 15.65 1.77
N LEU A 188 -7.62 15.77 3.09
CA LEU A 188 -7.75 14.63 3.99
C LEU A 188 -8.97 13.76 3.67
N GLU A 189 -10.13 14.35 3.45
CA GLU A 189 -11.34 13.63 3.08
C GLU A 189 -11.20 12.94 1.71
N THR A 190 -10.52 13.60 0.76
CA THR A 190 -10.17 12.99 -0.52
C THR A 190 -9.31 11.75 -0.32
N VAL A 191 -8.23 11.84 0.46
CA VAL A 191 -7.35 10.71 0.78
C VAL A 191 -8.15 9.57 1.43
N LYS A 192 -8.94 9.86 2.47
CA LYS A 192 -9.77 8.85 3.15
C LYS A 192 -10.69 8.12 2.17
N SER A 193 -11.37 8.86 1.29
CA SER A 193 -12.28 8.28 0.29
C SER A 193 -11.57 7.40 -0.73
N GLU A 194 -10.32 7.70 -1.06
CA GLU A 194 -9.54 6.92 -2.02
C GLU A 194 -8.88 5.69 -1.36
N LEU A 195 -8.43 5.79 -0.11
CA LEU A 195 -7.80 4.69 0.63
C LEU A 195 -8.74 3.49 0.82
N ILE A 196 -10.05 3.71 1.02
CA ILE A 196 -11.05 2.64 1.15
C ILE A 196 -11.07 1.70 -0.08
N LYS A 197 -10.62 2.18 -1.25
CA LYS A 197 -10.55 1.39 -2.49
C LYS A 197 -9.38 0.40 -2.50
N ILE A 198 -8.41 0.56 -1.60
CA ILE A 198 -7.29 -0.37 -1.44
C ILE A 198 -7.81 -1.59 -0.68
N THR A 199 -8.22 -2.61 -1.42
CA THR A 199 -8.77 -3.85 -0.86
C THR A 199 -8.06 -5.06 -1.46
N LYS A 200 -8.09 -6.19 -0.75
CA LYS A 200 -7.77 -7.49 -1.36
C LYS A 200 -8.89 -7.93 -2.29
N ASN A 201 -8.63 -8.99 -3.06
CA ASN A 201 -9.59 -9.54 -4.00
C ASN A 201 -10.91 -9.88 -3.28
N ARG A 202 -12.05 -9.55 -3.92
CA ARG A 202 -13.39 -9.83 -3.39
C ARG A 202 -13.58 -11.29 -3.00
N PHE A 203 -12.97 -12.22 -3.73
CA PHE A 203 -12.98 -13.64 -3.38
C PHE A 203 -12.47 -13.85 -1.94
N TYR A 204 -11.29 -13.32 -1.60
CA TYR A 204 -10.72 -13.46 -0.27
C TYR A 204 -11.49 -12.68 0.79
N VAL A 205 -12.04 -11.52 0.46
CA VAL A 205 -12.93 -10.78 1.40
C VAL A 205 -14.15 -11.63 1.77
N ILE A 206 -14.79 -12.29 0.80
CA ILE A 206 -15.93 -13.17 1.04
C ILE A 206 -15.48 -14.41 1.81
N ALA A 207 -14.36 -15.03 1.42
CA ALA A 207 -13.83 -16.22 2.08
C ALA A 207 -13.55 -15.96 3.57
N ASP A 208 -13.00 -14.80 3.91
CA ASP A 208 -12.73 -14.44 5.30
C ASP A 208 -14.00 -14.15 6.08
N LEU A 209 -15.00 -13.51 5.45
CA LEU A 209 -16.32 -13.34 6.07
C LEU A 209 -16.96 -14.69 6.40
N VAL A 210 -16.84 -15.66 5.49
CA VAL A 210 -17.35 -17.02 5.70
C VAL A 210 -16.61 -17.72 6.85
N LYS A 211 -15.28 -17.59 6.92
CA LYS A 211 -14.47 -18.14 8.02
C LYS A 211 -14.78 -17.48 9.36
N GLN A 212 -15.02 -16.17 9.37
CA GLN A 212 -15.30 -15.40 10.58
C GLN A 212 -16.71 -15.69 11.11
N TYR A 213 -17.69 -15.91 10.22
CA TYR A 213 -19.09 -16.15 10.59
C TYR A 213 -19.65 -17.40 9.89
N PRO A 214 -19.17 -18.62 10.24
CA PRO A 214 -19.52 -19.84 9.53
C PRO A 214 -21.01 -20.19 9.66
N ILE A 215 -21.59 -20.05 10.86
CA ILE A 215 -23.02 -20.36 11.09
C ILE A 215 -23.92 -19.42 10.29
N ALA A 216 -23.65 -18.10 10.34
CA ALA A 216 -24.42 -17.13 9.57
C ALA A 216 -24.31 -17.39 8.06
N SER A 217 -23.12 -17.80 7.60
CA SER A 217 -22.87 -18.16 6.20
C SER A 217 -23.64 -19.41 5.77
N LEU A 218 -23.75 -20.42 6.64
CA LEU A 218 -24.56 -21.62 6.40
C LEU A 218 -26.05 -21.28 6.30
N ILE A 219 -26.56 -20.45 7.21
CA ILE A 219 -27.96 -19.99 7.19
C ILE A 219 -28.23 -19.22 5.89
N LEU A 220 -27.38 -18.26 5.54
CA LEU A 220 -27.51 -17.47 4.31
C LEU A 220 -27.51 -18.36 3.06
N SER A 221 -26.58 -19.33 3.00
CA SER A 221 -26.49 -20.29 1.89
C SER A 221 -27.75 -21.16 1.78
N SER A 222 -28.33 -21.55 2.91
CA SER A 222 -29.55 -22.35 2.97
C SER A 222 -30.77 -21.56 2.47
N VAL A 223 -30.91 -20.30 2.92
CA VAL A 223 -31.94 -19.38 2.44
C VAL A 223 -31.81 -19.14 0.94
N TRP A 224 -30.59 -18.92 0.45
CA TRP A 224 -30.32 -18.73 -0.97
C TRP A 224 -30.67 -19.97 -1.81
N ALA A 225 -30.35 -21.18 -1.33
CA ALA A 225 -30.70 -22.42 -2.01
C ALA A 225 -32.23 -22.60 -2.12
N VAL A 226 -32.98 -22.31 -1.04
CA VAL A 226 -34.45 -22.34 -1.07
C VAL A 226 -35.00 -21.31 -2.05
N ALA A 227 -34.48 -20.09 -2.04
CA ALA A 227 -34.90 -19.04 -2.96
C ALA A 227 -34.67 -19.46 -4.43
N LEU A 228 -33.47 -19.95 -4.77
CA LEU A 228 -33.18 -20.45 -6.11
C LEU A 228 -34.11 -21.59 -6.53
N GLY A 229 -34.42 -22.51 -5.62
CA GLY A 229 -35.38 -23.60 -5.87
C GLY A 229 -36.78 -23.09 -6.19
N VAL A 230 -37.30 -22.14 -5.39
CA VAL A 230 -38.61 -21.51 -5.64
C VAL A 230 -38.60 -20.76 -6.98
N THR A 231 -37.56 -19.97 -7.24
CA THR A 231 -37.45 -19.18 -8.48
C THR A 231 -37.39 -20.11 -9.70
N GLY A 232 -36.61 -21.18 -9.64
CA GLY A 232 -36.51 -22.17 -10.70
C GLY A 232 -37.85 -22.87 -10.98
N SER A 233 -38.60 -23.21 -9.94
CA SER A 233 -39.95 -23.77 -10.07
C SER A 233 -40.92 -22.81 -10.75
N LEU A 234 -40.92 -21.53 -10.35
CA LEU A 234 -41.77 -20.50 -10.97
C LEU A 234 -41.43 -20.27 -12.44
N ILE A 235 -40.14 -20.23 -12.79
CA ILE A 235 -39.68 -20.11 -14.19
C ILE A 235 -40.12 -21.32 -15.00
N ALA A 236 -39.94 -22.54 -14.47
CA ALA A 236 -40.33 -23.76 -15.15
C ALA A 236 -41.84 -23.77 -15.45
N ASN A 237 -42.68 -23.38 -14.49
CA ASN A 237 -44.13 -23.29 -14.70
C ASN A 237 -44.48 -22.26 -15.79
N ALA A 238 -43.89 -21.07 -15.75
CA ALA A 238 -44.14 -20.02 -16.73
C ALA A 238 -43.72 -20.40 -18.17
N VAL A 239 -42.63 -21.16 -18.33
CA VAL A 239 -42.13 -21.60 -19.65
C VAL A 239 -42.88 -22.82 -20.16
N SER A 240 -43.36 -23.70 -19.28
CA SER A 240 -44.03 -24.95 -19.66
C SER A 240 -45.49 -24.76 -20.13
N GLY A 241 -46.00 -23.53 -20.12
CA GLY A 241 -47.33 -23.21 -20.66
C GLY A 241 -48.50 -23.79 -19.86
N ALA A 242 -48.33 -23.97 -18.54
CA ALA A 242 -49.41 -24.24 -17.59
C ALA A 242 -49.83 -22.96 -16.85
#